data_AF-A0A7S2W2Z9-F1
#
_entry.id   AF-A0A7S2W2Z9-F1
#
_cell.length_a   1.000
_cell.length_b   1.000
_cell.length_c   1.000
_cell.angle_alpha   90.00
_cell.angle_beta   90.00
_cell.angle_gamma   90.00
#
_symmetry.space_group_name_H-M   'P 1'
#
loop_
_entity.id
_entity.type
_entity.pdbx_description
1 polymer ?
#
loop_
_entity_poly.entity_id
_entity_poly.type
_entity_poly.pdbx_seq_one_letter_code
_entity_poly.pdbx_strand_id
1 'polypeptide(L)'
;SSSAKQNTNKTIVQKFVRQWQIYLKQSVCGGGIALALLYLNVLTFHALMTAYLVWRGMGLETIGVCRGIANIIGLLGTVAYHYSVTKMSLKSTGMWSITFQFVCLTLSYASLFIHDLNSSLILLVVGVCASRIGLWVFDITVTQIMQEHVPDSERGVVGGVQESLYAFFGLISYFLGIVFPDPAQFFILVVTGYASV
;
A
#
# COMPACT_ATOMS: atom_id res chain seq x y z
N SER A 1 5.61 -10.05 43.45
CA SER A 1 4.71 -10.18 42.28
C SER A 1 4.62 -8.88 41.46
N SER A 2 4.25 -7.73 42.06
CA SER A 2 4.11 -6.44 41.34
C SER A 2 5.43 -5.87 40.76
N SER A 3 6.52 -5.85 41.54
CA SER A 3 7.81 -5.29 41.09
C SER A 3 8.47 -6.05 39.93
N ALA A 4 8.27 -7.38 39.85
CA ALA A 4 8.80 -8.20 38.76
C ALA A 4 8.06 -7.93 37.44
N LYS A 5 6.72 -7.82 37.48
CA LYS A 5 5.91 -7.39 36.33
C LYS A 5 6.29 -5.98 35.85
N GLN A 6 6.58 -5.07 36.77
CA GLN A 6 7.00 -3.71 36.44
C GLN A 6 8.36 -3.66 35.73
N ASN A 7 9.33 -4.47 36.15
CA ASN A 7 10.63 -4.58 35.49
C ASN A 7 10.55 -5.27 34.11
N THR A 8 9.71 -6.29 33.97
CA THR A 8 9.44 -6.93 32.68
C THR A 8 8.82 -5.93 31.69
N ASN A 9 7.82 -5.15 32.12
CA ASN A 9 7.19 -4.14 31.25
C ASN A 9 8.17 -3.05 30.80
N LYS A 10 9.02 -2.55 31.70
CA LYS A 10 10.08 -1.58 31.34
C LYS A 10 11.05 -2.17 30.30
N THR A 11 11.42 -3.44 30.45
CA THR A 11 12.33 -4.13 29.53
C THR A 11 11.69 -4.33 28.14
N ILE A 12 10.38 -4.61 28.06
CA ILE A 12 9.65 -4.73 26.79
C ILE A 12 9.58 -3.39 26.07
N VAL A 13 9.19 -2.32 26.77
CA VAL A 13 9.09 -0.98 26.18
C VAL A 13 10.47 -0.51 25.67
N GLN A 14 11.54 -0.74 26.43
CA GLN A 14 12.90 -0.40 25.98
C GLN A 14 13.31 -1.17 24.73
N LYS A 15 12.99 -2.47 24.66
CA LYS A 15 13.25 -3.29 23.46
C LYS A 15 12.48 -2.75 22.25
N PHE A 16 11.19 -2.42 22.43
CA PHE A 16 10.36 -1.83 21.38
C PHE A 16 10.96 -0.51 20.87
N VAL A 17 11.25 0.44 21.76
CA VAL A 17 11.85 1.74 21.39
C VAL A 17 13.17 1.54 20.64
N ARG A 18 14.01 0.59 21.08
CA ARG A 18 15.27 0.28 20.39
C ARG A 18 15.06 -0.25 18.98
N GLN A 19 14.08 -1.11 18.75
CA GLN A 19 13.78 -1.65 17.41
C GLN A 19 13.38 -0.54 16.43
N TRP A 20 12.54 0.39 16.88
CA TRP A 20 12.17 1.58 16.09
C TRP A 20 13.36 2.49 15.82
N GLN A 21 14.24 2.70 16.80
CA GLN A 21 15.47 3.47 16.60
C GLN A 21 16.39 2.80 15.57
N ILE A 22 16.51 1.47 15.57
CA ILE A 22 17.29 0.73 14.57
C ILE A 22 16.70 0.96 13.18
N TYR A 23 15.37 0.85 13.03
CA TYR A 23 14.68 1.08 11.75
C TYR A 23 14.90 2.51 11.23
N LEU A 24 14.66 3.53 12.07
CA LEU A 24 14.76 4.95 11.68
C LEU A 24 16.20 5.38 11.35
N LYS A 25 17.21 4.66 11.85
CA LYS A 25 18.63 4.91 11.52
C LYS A 25 19.07 4.30 10.19
N GLN A 26 18.28 3.39 9.61
CA GLN A 26 18.63 2.80 8.32
C GLN A 26 18.58 3.88 7.23
N SER A 27 19.58 3.91 6.35
CA SER A 27 19.63 4.84 5.21
C SER A 27 18.47 4.65 4.23
N VAL A 28 17.82 3.48 4.26
CA VAL A 28 16.72 3.07 3.38
C VAL A 28 15.33 3.30 3.99
N CYS A 29 15.23 3.84 5.22
CA CYS A 29 13.96 4.01 5.92
C CYS A 29 12.92 4.84 5.14
N GLY A 30 13.37 5.84 4.37
CA GLY A 30 12.48 6.66 3.54
C GLY A 30 11.69 5.85 2.51
N GLY A 31 12.34 4.88 1.85
CA GLY A 31 11.66 3.97 0.92
C GLY A 31 10.66 3.06 1.63
N GLY A 32 11.00 2.61 2.84
CA GLY A 32 10.11 1.80 3.67
C GLY A 32 8.86 2.55 4.13
N ILE A 33 9.01 3.78 4.59
CA ILE A 33 7.88 4.63 4.99
C ILE A 33 7.01 4.97 3.77
N ALA A 34 7.60 5.28 2.62
CA ALA A 34 6.86 5.51 1.38
C ALA A 34 6.03 4.29 0.98
N LEU A 35 6.61 3.08 1.03
CA LEU A 35 5.88 1.84 0.77
C LEU A 35 4.77 1.61 1.79
N ALA A 36 5.00 1.92 3.07
CA ALA A 36 3.98 1.78 4.09
C ALA A 36 2.81 2.77 3.91
N LEU A 37 3.07 3.98 3.42
CA LEU A 37 2.01 4.94 3.08
C LEU A 37 1.12 4.46 1.93
N LEU A 38 1.65 3.66 0.99
CA LEU A 38 0.83 3.05 -0.07
C LEU A 38 -0.23 2.07 0.48
N TYR A 39 -0.03 1.50 1.67
CA TYR A 39 -1.04 0.65 2.32
C TYR A 39 -2.25 1.43 2.84
N LEU A 40 -2.15 2.76 2.93
CA LEU A 40 -3.30 3.64 3.22
C LEU A 40 -4.26 3.74 2.02
N ASN A 41 -3.79 3.44 0.81
CA ASN A 41 -4.61 3.56 -0.39
C ASN A 41 -5.80 2.60 -0.36
N VAL A 42 -7.02 3.16 -0.32
CA VAL A 42 -8.28 2.41 -0.34
C VAL A 42 -8.70 1.97 -1.74
N LEU A 43 -8.09 2.52 -2.80
CA LEU A 43 -8.37 2.19 -4.20
C LEU A 43 -7.72 0.86 -4.60
N THR A 44 -8.20 -0.21 -3.97
CA THR A 44 -7.77 -1.59 -4.16
C THR A 44 -8.97 -2.49 -3.86
N PHE A 45 -9.05 -3.69 -4.43
CA PHE A 45 -10.22 -4.58 -4.32
C PHE A 45 -10.42 -5.24 -2.93
N HIS A 46 -10.18 -4.49 -1.86
CA HIS A 46 -10.47 -4.83 -0.47
C HIS A 46 -11.90 -4.42 -0.10
N ALA A 47 -12.26 -4.60 1.18
CA ALA A 47 -13.63 -4.45 1.68
C ALA A 47 -14.26 -3.08 1.37
N LEU A 48 -13.53 -1.97 1.63
CA LEU A 48 -14.06 -0.62 1.47
C LEU A 48 -14.41 -0.29 0.01
N MET A 49 -13.47 -0.55 -0.91
CA MET A 49 -13.72 -0.38 -2.35
C MET A 49 -14.81 -1.32 -2.85
N THR A 50 -14.81 -2.58 -2.41
CA THR A 50 -15.87 -3.54 -2.81
C THR A 50 -17.24 -3.04 -2.37
N ALA A 51 -17.37 -2.54 -1.15
CA ALA A 51 -18.61 -1.95 -0.65
C ALA A 51 -19.04 -0.75 -1.49
N TYR A 52 -18.11 0.15 -1.83
CA TYR A 52 -18.37 1.29 -2.71
C TYR A 52 -18.84 0.86 -4.11
N LEU A 53 -18.18 -0.12 -4.72
CA LEU A 53 -18.53 -0.61 -6.05
C LEU A 53 -19.91 -1.29 -6.08
N VAL A 54 -20.25 -2.07 -5.04
CA VAL A 54 -21.59 -2.64 -4.87
C VAL A 54 -22.63 -1.53 -4.70
N TRP A 55 -22.34 -0.51 -3.89
CA TRP A 55 -23.23 0.65 -3.71
C TRP A 55 -23.45 1.42 -5.03
N ARG A 56 -22.43 1.51 -5.89
CA ARG A 56 -22.53 2.07 -7.25
C ARG A 56 -23.27 1.17 -8.25
N GLY A 57 -23.73 -0.01 -7.83
CA GLY A 57 -24.54 -0.92 -8.65
C GLY A 57 -23.77 -2.00 -9.40
N MET A 58 -22.48 -2.21 -9.12
CA MET A 58 -21.72 -3.28 -9.76
C MET A 58 -21.93 -4.63 -9.05
N GLY A 59 -22.17 -5.69 -9.84
CA GLY A 59 -22.35 -7.05 -9.33
C GLY A 59 -21.08 -7.62 -8.67
N LEU A 60 -21.27 -8.48 -7.66
CA LEU A 60 -20.17 -9.13 -6.93
C LEU A 60 -19.36 -10.06 -7.82
N GLU A 61 -20.00 -10.68 -8.80
CA GLU A 61 -19.39 -11.50 -9.83
C GLU A 61 -18.42 -10.69 -10.70
N THR A 62 -18.81 -9.49 -11.15
CA THR A 62 -17.95 -8.60 -11.92
C THR A 62 -16.77 -8.12 -11.07
N ILE A 63 -17.03 -7.72 -9.81
CA ILE A 63 -15.98 -7.33 -8.87
C ILE A 63 -14.98 -8.47 -8.65
N GLY A 64 -15.47 -9.71 -8.50
CA GLY A 64 -14.65 -10.90 -8.35
C GLY A 64 -13.74 -11.14 -9.55
N VAL A 65 -14.27 -11.02 -10.76
CA VAL A 65 -13.48 -11.13 -12.00
C VAL A 65 -12.43 -10.02 -12.10
N CYS A 66 -12.81 -8.76 -11.86
CA CYS A 66 -11.89 -7.63 -11.88
C CYS A 66 -10.76 -7.80 -10.86
N ARG A 67 -11.06 -8.29 -9.65
CA ARG A 67 -10.06 -8.63 -8.63
C ARG A 67 -9.09 -9.72 -9.10
N GLY A 68 -9.60 -10.75 -9.77
CA GLY A 68 -8.77 -11.79 -10.39
C GLY A 68 -7.81 -11.22 -11.43
N ILE A 69 -8.32 -10.36 -12.33
CA ILE A 69 -7.50 -9.66 -13.32
C ILE A 69 -6.44 -8.79 -12.65
N ALA A 70 -6.80 -8.02 -11.62
CA ALA A 70 -5.87 -7.17 -10.87
C ALA A 70 -4.73 -7.98 -10.23
N ASN A 71 -5.02 -9.17 -9.71
CA ASN A 71 -4.00 -10.06 -9.15
C ASN A 71 -3.05 -10.59 -10.24
N ILE A 72 -3.58 -10.96 -11.42
CA ILE A 72 -2.75 -11.36 -12.57
C ILE A 72 -1.86 -10.20 -13.03
N ILE A 73 -2.40 -8.99 -13.13
CA ILE A 73 -1.62 -7.79 -13.48
C ILE A 73 -0.53 -7.52 -12.42
N GLY A 74 -0.84 -7.69 -11.14
CA GLY A 74 0.15 -7.60 -10.07
C GLY A 74 1.28 -8.61 -10.24
N LEU A 75 0.96 -9.86 -10.60
CA LEU A 75 1.96 -10.88 -10.91
C LEU A 75 2.80 -10.50 -12.14
N LEU A 76 2.20 -9.93 -13.19
CA LEU A 76 2.95 -9.38 -14.33
C LEU A 76 3.89 -8.23 -13.91
N GLY A 77 3.54 -7.51 -12.84
CA GLY A 77 4.43 -6.54 -12.17
C GLY A 77 5.76 -7.17 -11.73
N THR A 78 5.77 -8.43 -11.31
CA THR A 78 7.02 -9.12 -10.97
C THR A 78 7.93 -9.31 -12.18
N VAL A 79 7.36 -9.61 -13.35
CA VAL A 79 8.09 -9.71 -14.62
C VAL A 79 8.59 -8.34 -15.05
N ALA A 80 7.75 -7.31 -14.92
CA ALA A 80 8.12 -5.93 -15.20
C ALA A 80 9.28 -5.46 -14.30
N TYR A 81 9.29 -5.85 -13.02
CA TYR A 81 10.39 -5.59 -12.10
C TYR A 81 11.69 -6.24 -12.59
N HIS A 82 11.66 -7.56 -12.85
CA HIS A 82 12.84 -8.30 -13.31
C HIS A 82 13.41 -7.70 -14.59
N TYR A 83 12.56 -7.39 -15.56
CA TYR A 83 12.98 -6.73 -16.78
C TYR A 83 13.62 -5.36 -16.50
N SER A 84 12.98 -4.53 -15.66
CA SER A 84 13.47 -3.20 -15.31
C SER A 84 14.87 -3.24 -14.70
N VAL A 85 15.11 -4.09 -13.70
CA VAL A 85 16.42 -4.14 -13.02
C VAL A 85 17.56 -4.64 -13.91
N THR A 86 17.28 -5.28 -15.06
CA THR A 86 18.31 -5.60 -16.06
C THR A 86 18.74 -4.39 -16.91
N LYS A 87 17.93 -3.33 -16.94
CA LYS A 87 18.12 -2.15 -17.79
C LYS A 87 18.39 -0.87 -17.03
N MET A 88 17.98 -0.80 -15.77
CA MET A 88 18.06 0.38 -14.92
C MET A 88 18.43 0.02 -13.49
N SER A 89 18.87 1.02 -12.72
CA SER A 89 19.18 0.85 -11.29
C SER A 89 17.94 0.57 -10.45
N LEU A 90 18.09 -0.08 -9.29
CA LEU A 90 16.98 -0.28 -8.34
C LEU A 90 16.27 1.02 -7.99
N LYS A 91 17.02 2.08 -7.70
CA LYS A 91 16.42 3.39 -7.40
C LYS A 91 15.57 3.91 -8.57
N SER A 92 16.08 3.82 -9.80
CA SER A 92 15.33 4.20 -11.01
C SER A 92 14.08 3.34 -11.22
N THR A 93 14.17 2.04 -10.93
CA THR A 93 13.02 1.10 -10.95
C THR A 93 11.92 1.54 -9.98
N GLY A 94 12.32 1.95 -8.77
CA GLY A 94 11.40 2.50 -7.77
C GLY A 94 10.74 3.81 -8.22
N MET A 95 11.52 4.71 -8.82
CA MET A 95 11.00 6.02 -9.26
C MET A 95 9.99 5.92 -10.40
N TRP A 96 10.22 5.08 -11.42
CA TRP A 96 9.22 4.94 -12.49
C TRP A 96 7.97 4.23 -11.98
N SER A 97 8.12 3.22 -11.12
CA SER A 97 6.99 2.43 -10.63
C SER A 97 6.04 3.25 -9.75
N ILE A 98 6.57 4.10 -8.87
CA ILE A 98 5.74 5.04 -8.09
C ILE A 98 5.11 6.12 -8.97
N THR A 99 5.81 6.60 -10.00
CA THR A 99 5.24 7.55 -10.97
C THR A 99 4.08 6.91 -11.74
N PHE A 100 4.26 5.67 -12.19
CA PHE A 100 3.22 4.90 -12.87
C PHE A 100 2.03 4.63 -11.95
N GLN A 101 2.28 4.24 -10.70
CA GLN A 101 1.26 4.09 -9.66
C GLN A 101 0.43 5.37 -9.52
N PHE A 102 1.09 6.52 -9.37
CA PHE A 102 0.44 7.82 -9.20
C PHE A 102 -0.42 8.20 -10.42
N VAL A 103 0.06 7.98 -11.64
CA VAL A 103 -0.70 8.24 -12.87
C VAL A 103 -1.96 7.37 -12.94
N CYS A 104 -1.85 6.06 -12.66
CA CYS A 104 -2.99 5.15 -12.64
C CYS A 104 -4.02 5.49 -11.55
N LEU A 105 -3.56 5.91 -10.37
CA LEU A 105 -4.46 6.35 -9.30
C LEU A 105 -5.07 7.73 -9.60
N THR A 106 -4.38 8.61 -10.31
CA THR A 106 -4.94 9.89 -10.78
C THR A 106 -6.11 9.64 -11.74
N LEU A 107 -5.97 8.66 -12.63
CA LEU A 107 -7.07 8.22 -13.50
C LEU A 107 -8.27 7.72 -12.71
N SER A 108 -8.00 6.91 -11.68
CA SER A 108 -9.01 6.36 -10.77
C SER A 108 -9.69 7.46 -9.96
N TYR A 109 -8.93 8.43 -9.46
CA TYR A 109 -9.44 9.58 -8.71
C TYR A 109 -10.33 10.47 -9.59
N ALA A 110 -9.86 10.80 -10.80
CA ALA A 110 -10.61 11.60 -11.77
C ALA A 110 -11.97 10.96 -12.13
N SER A 111 -12.05 9.63 -12.15
CA SER A 111 -13.29 8.90 -12.45
C SER A 111 -14.46 9.22 -11.50
N LEU A 112 -14.17 9.66 -10.27
CA LEU A 112 -15.19 10.00 -9.28
C LEU A 112 -16.00 11.25 -9.67
N PHE A 113 -15.45 12.10 -10.55
CA PHE A 113 -16.09 13.34 -11.01
C PHE A 113 -16.83 13.16 -12.34
N ILE A 114 -16.81 11.95 -12.92
CA ILE A 114 -17.54 11.65 -14.16
C ILE A 114 -19.00 11.34 -13.83
N HIS A 115 -19.93 12.06 -14.48
CA HIS A 115 -21.36 11.88 -14.28
C HIS A 115 -21.90 10.57 -14.86
N ASP A 116 -21.35 10.11 -15.99
CA ASP A 116 -21.75 8.84 -16.59
C ASP A 116 -21.26 7.65 -15.75
N LEU A 117 -22.20 6.85 -15.24
CA LEU A 117 -21.92 5.76 -14.31
C LEU A 117 -20.99 4.71 -14.93
N ASN A 118 -21.23 4.31 -16.17
CA ASN A 118 -20.48 3.25 -16.84
C ASN A 118 -19.03 3.69 -17.08
N SER A 119 -18.85 4.88 -17.63
CA SER A 119 -17.52 5.46 -17.88
C SER A 119 -16.75 5.68 -16.57
N SER A 120 -17.42 6.18 -15.52
CA SER A 120 -16.84 6.34 -14.19
C SER A 120 -16.34 5.01 -13.63
N LEU A 121 -17.16 3.95 -13.65
CA LEU A 121 -16.80 2.64 -13.12
C LEU A 121 -15.68 1.95 -13.93
N ILE A 122 -15.74 2.01 -15.26
CA ILE A 122 -14.71 1.45 -16.13
C ILE A 122 -13.37 2.14 -15.86
N LEU A 123 -13.36 3.48 -15.81
CA LEU A 123 -12.14 4.24 -15.60
C LEU A 123 -11.52 3.98 -14.21
N LEU A 124 -12.37 3.90 -13.18
CA LEU A 124 -11.99 3.52 -11.82
C LEU A 124 -11.33 2.14 -11.79
N VAL A 125 -12.00 1.13 -12.35
CA VAL A 125 -11.54 -0.26 -12.33
C VAL A 125 -10.27 -0.44 -13.15
N VAL A 126 -10.20 0.15 -14.35
CA VAL A 126 -9.01 0.08 -15.21
C VAL A 126 -7.82 0.74 -14.54
N GLY A 127 -7.98 1.93 -13.95
CA GLY A 127 -6.91 2.61 -13.23
C GLY A 127 -6.41 1.80 -12.03
N VAL A 128 -7.31 1.23 -11.23
CA VAL A 128 -6.96 0.38 -10.09
C VAL A 128 -6.24 -0.89 -10.55
N CYS A 129 -6.75 -1.58 -11.57
CA CYS A 129 -6.12 -2.77 -12.13
C CYS A 129 -4.72 -2.47 -12.67
N ALA A 130 -4.56 -1.43 -13.47
CA ALA A 130 -3.27 -1.02 -14.02
C ALA A 130 -2.27 -0.66 -12.90
N SER A 131 -2.72 0.07 -11.86
CA SER A 131 -1.87 0.47 -10.74
C SER A 131 -1.16 -0.72 -10.07
N ARG A 132 -1.71 -1.95 -10.14
CA ARG A 132 -1.07 -3.14 -9.56
C ARG A 132 0.35 -3.38 -10.06
N ILE A 133 0.69 -2.99 -11.29
CA ILE A 133 2.07 -3.08 -11.80
C ILE A 133 2.99 -2.14 -11.00
N GLY A 134 2.60 -0.86 -10.86
CA GLY A 134 3.38 0.15 -10.14
C GLY A 134 3.61 -0.25 -8.69
N LEU A 135 2.53 -0.64 -7.99
CA LEU A 135 2.62 -1.10 -6.61
C LEU A 135 3.57 -2.29 -6.43
N TRP A 136 3.41 -3.36 -7.23
CA TRP A 136 4.24 -4.56 -7.08
C TRP A 136 5.70 -4.30 -7.43
N VAL A 137 5.99 -3.53 -8.49
CA VAL A 137 7.37 -3.18 -8.83
C VAL A 137 8.00 -2.34 -7.72
N PHE A 138 7.27 -1.37 -7.17
CA PHE A 138 7.76 -0.54 -6.08
C PHE A 138 8.03 -1.34 -4.80
N ASP A 139 7.09 -2.23 -4.42
CA ASP A 139 7.22 -3.12 -3.27
C ASP A 139 8.47 -4.00 -3.36
N ILE A 140 8.64 -4.71 -4.49
CA ILE A 140 9.81 -5.57 -4.70
C ILE A 140 11.10 -4.73 -4.68
N THR A 141 11.07 -3.55 -5.30
CA THR A 141 12.24 -2.66 -5.34
C THR A 141 12.67 -2.21 -3.94
N VAL A 142 11.73 -1.73 -3.13
CA VAL A 142 12.03 -1.28 -1.76
C VAL A 142 12.48 -2.45 -0.90
N THR A 143 11.83 -3.59 -1.03
CA THR A 143 12.22 -4.82 -0.33
C THR A 143 13.65 -5.24 -0.71
N GLN A 144 14.00 -5.22 -2.00
CA GLN A 144 15.36 -5.50 -2.46
C GLN A 144 16.38 -4.49 -1.92
N ILE A 145 16.05 -3.20 -1.96
CA ILE A 145 16.91 -2.15 -1.39
C ILE A 145 17.16 -2.40 0.10
N MET A 146 16.13 -2.77 0.87
CA MET A 146 16.29 -3.14 2.28
C MET A 146 17.15 -4.38 2.46
N GLN A 147 16.98 -5.40 1.62
CA GLN A 147 17.78 -6.63 1.70
C GLN A 147 19.27 -6.35 1.44
N GLU A 148 19.59 -5.50 0.46
CA GLU A 148 20.98 -5.17 0.09
C GLU A 148 21.69 -4.24 1.08
N HIS A 149 20.96 -3.33 1.75
CA HIS A 149 21.58 -2.28 2.57
C HIS A 149 21.47 -2.52 4.08
N VAL A 150 20.52 -3.32 4.55
CA VAL A 150 20.33 -3.59 5.98
C VAL A 150 21.23 -4.76 6.41
N PRO A 151 22.04 -4.62 7.48
CA PRO A 151 22.87 -5.71 7.99
C PRO A 151 22.06 -6.96 8.36
N ASP A 152 22.61 -8.15 8.11
CA ASP A 152 21.93 -9.43 8.38
C ASP A 152 21.46 -9.56 9.84
N SER A 153 22.23 -9.02 10.79
CA SER A 153 21.90 -9.04 12.23
C SER A 153 20.71 -8.15 12.61
N GLU A 154 20.37 -7.18 11.77
CA GLU A 154 19.29 -6.22 12.00
C GLU A 154 18.08 -6.45 11.08
N ARG A 155 18.24 -7.22 9.98
CA ARG A 155 17.22 -7.41 8.94
C ARG A 155 15.88 -7.91 9.50
N GLY A 156 15.90 -8.84 10.46
CA GLY A 156 14.69 -9.32 11.12
C GLY A 156 13.97 -8.23 11.94
N VAL A 157 14.72 -7.36 12.62
CA VAL A 157 14.16 -6.23 13.38
C VAL A 157 13.55 -5.19 12.43
N VAL A 158 14.29 -4.83 11.39
CA VAL A 158 13.83 -3.85 10.39
C VAL A 158 12.58 -4.36 9.67
N GLY A 159 12.57 -5.63 9.25
CA GLY A 159 11.39 -6.27 8.66
C GLY A 159 10.18 -6.28 9.61
N GLY A 160 10.39 -6.59 10.90
CA GLY A 160 9.31 -6.56 11.88
C GLY A 160 8.69 -5.16 12.09
N VAL A 161 9.52 -4.11 12.10
CA VAL A 161 9.03 -2.73 12.16
C VAL A 161 8.32 -2.35 10.86
N GLN A 162 8.83 -2.77 9.71
CA GLN A 162 8.20 -2.54 8.41
C GLN A 162 6.79 -3.15 8.33
N GLU A 163 6.63 -4.41 8.72
CA GLU A 163 5.31 -5.06 8.78
C GLU A 163 4.36 -4.37 9.77
N SER A 164 4.89 -3.87 10.89
CA SER A 164 4.12 -3.08 11.86
C SER A 164 3.62 -1.77 11.25
N LEU A 165 4.42 -1.12 10.40
CA LEU A 165 4.02 0.08 9.66
C LEU A 165 2.92 -0.24 8.64
N TYR A 166 3.03 -1.34 7.89
CA TYR A 166 1.97 -1.79 6.97
C TYR A 166 0.64 -2.00 7.70
N ALA A 167 0.69 -2.70 8.82
CA ALA A 167 -0.48 -2.92 9.67
C ALA A 167 -1.04 -1.60 10.19
N PHE A 168 -0.20 -0.67 10.65
CA PHE A 168 -0.62 0.63 11.15
C PHE A 168 -1.35 1.46 10.08
N PHE A 169 -0.77 1.65 8.90
CA PHE A 169 -1.42 2.42 7.83
C PHE A 169 -2.66 1.71 7.27
N GLY A 170 -2.63 0.37 7.16
CA GLY A 170 -3.82 -0.39 6.80
C GLY A 170 -4.96 -0.24 7.82
N LEU A 171 -4.65 -0.19 9.11
CA LEU A 171 -5.62 0.06 10.17
C LEU A 171 -6.24 1.45 10.09
N ILE A 172 -5.46 2.48 9.72
CA ILE A 172 -6.01 3.84 9.51
C ILE A 172 -7.09 3.79 8.42
N SER A 173 -6.87 3.09 7.31
CA SER A 173 -7.88 2.96 6.25
C SER A 173 -9.19 2.34 6.75
N TYR A 174 -9.11 1.28 7.54
CA TYR A 174 -10.30 0.66 8.14
C TYR A 174 -10.97 1.58 9.17
N PHE A 175 -10.18 2.28 9.98
CA PHE A 175 -10.70 3.25 10.93
C PHE A 175 -11.45 4.39 10.23
N LEU A 176 -10.91 4.91 9.12
CA LEU A 176 -11.62 5.89 8.28
C LEU A 176 -12.94 5.34 7.74
N GLY A 177 -12.99 4.07 7.35
CA GLY A 177 -14.24 3.41 6.95
C GLY A 177 -15.28 3.29 8.06
N ILE A 178 -14.85 3.22 9.34
CA ILE A 178 -15.74 3.24 10.49
C ILE A 178 -16.25 4.67 10.77
N VAL A 179 -15.37 5.67 10.66
CA VAL A 179 -15.71 7.09 10.90
C VAL A 179 -16.61 7.63 9.79
N PHE A 180 -16.41 7.21 8.55
CA PHE A 180 -17.19 7.60 7.37
C PHE A 180 -17.87 6.38 6.74
N PRO A 181 -18.93 5.84 7.37
CA PRO A 181 -19.58 4.60 6.94
C PRO A 181 -20.50 4.77 5.72
N ASP A 182 -20.91 6.00 5.40
CA ASP A 182 -21.77 6.29 4.25
C ASP A 182 -20.96 6.17 2.94
N PRO A 183 -21.34 5.27 2.01
CA PRO A 183 -20.68 5.14 0.71
C PRO A 183 -20.67 6.43 -0.12
N ALA A 184 -21.59 7.37 0.11
CA ALA A 184 -21.56 8.69 -0.54
C ALA A 184 -20.34 9.52 -0.12
N GLN A 185 -19.78 9.26 1.07
CA GLN A 185 -18.58 9.90 1.60
C GLN A 185 -17.29 9.16 1.22
N PHE A 186 -17.36 8.10 0.42
CA PHE A 186 -16.19 7.30 0.03
C PHE A 186 -15.07 8.13 -0.61
N PHE A 187 -15.41 9.26 -1.26
CA PHE A 187 -14.42 10.18 -1.82
C PHE A 187 -13.40 10.68 -0.77
N ILE A 188 -13.78 10.81 0.50
CA ILE A 188 -12.88 11.23 1.59
C ILE A 188 -11.77 10.19 1.80
N LEU A 189 -12.14 8.92 1.81
CA LEU A 189 -11.19 7.81 1.91
C LEU A 189 -10.27 7.78 0.68
N VAL A 190 -10.83 8.00 -0.52
CA VAL A 190 -10.06 8.05 -1.75
C VAL A 190 -9.06 9.20 -1.76
N VAL A 191 -9.47 10.42 -1.39
CA VAL A 191 -8.56 11.58 -1.28
C VAL A 191 -7.43 11.29 -0.30
N THR A 192 -7.74 10.67 0.83
CA THR A 192 -6.75 10.35 1.86
C THR A 192 -5.72 9.34 1.36
N GLY A 193 -6.17 8.26 0.70
CA GLY A 193 -5.30 7.26 0.09
C GLY A 193 -4.56 7.77 -1.15
N TYR A 194 -5.13 8.73 -1.89
CA TYR A 194 -4.47 9.37 -3.04
C TYR A 194 -3.37 10.32 -2.57
N ALA A 195 -3.58 11.08 -1.49
CA ALA A 195 -2.59 11.99 -0.93
C ALA A 195 -1.40 11.28 -0.27
N SER A 196 -1.53 9.99 0.05
CA SER A 196 -0.43 9.19 0.62
C SER A 196 0.47 8.54 -0.43
N VAL A 197 0.10 8.62 -1.72
CA VAL A 197 0.86 8.11 -2.88
C VAL A 197 1.73 9.23 -3.44
#